data_AF-A0A852H681-F1
#
_entry.id   AF-A0A852H681-F1
#
_cell.length_a   1.000
_cell.length_b   1.000
_cell.length_c   1.000
_cell.angle_alpha   90.00
_cell.angle_beta   90.00
_cell.angle_gamma   90.00
#
_symmetry.space_group_name_H-M   'P 1'
#
loop_
_entity.id
_entity.type
_entity.pdbx_description
1 polymer ?
#
loop_
_entity_poly.entity_id
_entity_poly.type
_entity_poly.pdbx_seq_one_letter_code
_entity_poly.pdbx_strand_id
1 'polypeptide(L)'
;PCVANTSMHKIDGFAKLPGHVQDFMRYQHCRFFPELLGVPDKCGGPDGSPNVFLLLAIKSSPMNYERREVIRRTWGQERTFEGALIRRVFLVGVTTIARDAKKLNWLLRLEQEEHGDMLQWDFKDTFFNLTLKQVLFHSWLEEHCPGVRFIFNGDDDVFVNTDNVIHFAMATQGSSEEQHLMVGQLFINNRPVRLQRSKYFVPTQLMASNHYPPYCGGGGMLMSGFTARVIARESRDVKLFPIDDVYLGMCLQKAGLLPASHTAIRTMGMGVPANTDPFDPCYYRELLLVHRFVPYETAAMWQAIHEPHLNCSKKVS
;
A
#
# COMPACT_ATOMS: atom_id res chain seq x y z
N PRO A 1 -25.61 -6.18 -5.02
CA PRO A 1 -24.81 -5.33 -5.95
C PRO A 1 -24.97 -3.85 -5.61
N CYS A 2 -23.86 -3.10 -5.55
CA CYS A 2 -23.95 -1.65 -5.36
C CYS A 2 -24.52 -0.96 -6.61
N VAL A 3 -25.29 0.11 -6.43
CA VAL A 3 -26.00 0.81 -7.52
C VAL A 3 -25.46 2.23 -7.65
N ALA A 4 -25.36 2.74 -8.88
CA ALA A 4 -24.89 4.10 -9.13
C ALA A 4 -25.78 5.16 -8.45
N ASN A 5 -25.18 6.13 -7.78
CA ASN A 5 -25.90 7.30 -7.30
C ASN A 5 -26.22 8.24 -8.47
N THR A 6 -27.44 8.16 -9.00
CA THR A 6 -27.91 8.96 -10.12
C THR A 6 -28.03 10.45 -9.79
N SER A 7 -28.11 10.83 -8.51
CA SER A 7 -28.17 12.23 -8.09
C SER A 7 -26.87 13.00 -8.37
N MET A 8 -25.76 12.32 -8.66
CA MET A 8 -24.49 12.95 -9.05
C MET A 8 -24.62 13.85 -10.28
N HIS A 9 -25.56 13.55 -11.17
CA HIS A 9 -25.83 14.37 -12.36
C HIS A 9 -26.33 15.79 -12.04
N LYS A 10 -26.81 16.03 -10.81
CA LYS A 10 -27.26 17.35 -10.34
C LYS A 10 -26.11 18.25 -9.87
N ILE A 11 -24.91 17.70 -9.70
CA ILE A 11 -23.74 18.48 -9.25
C ILE A 11 -23.24 19.34 -10.40
N ASP A 12 -23.07 20.64 -10.15
CA ASP A 12 -22.57 21.57 -11.16
C ASP A 12 -21.19 21.15 -11.70
N GLY A 13 -21.02 21.24 -13.01
CA GLY A 13 -19.81 20.82 -13.72
C GLY A 13 -19.57 19.30 -13.80
N PHE A 14 -20.40 18.44 -13.20
CA PHE A 14 -20.21 16.98 -13.20
C PHE A 14 -20.12 16.38 -14.61
N ALA A 15 -20.99 16.82 -15.53
CA ALA A 15 -21.00 16.34 -16.91
C ALA A 15 -19.71 16.65 -17.69
N LYS A 16 -18.90 17.62 -17.23
CA LYS A 16 -17.62 18.01 -17.84
C LYS A 16 -16.43 17.22 -17.27
N LEU A 17 -16.66 16.39 -16.25
CA LEU A 17 -15.60 15.60 -15.63
C LEU A 17 -15.23 14.40 -16.50
N PRO A 18 -13.96 13.94 -16.47
CA PRO A 18 -13.56 12.70 -17.11
C PRO A 18 -14.42 11.50 -16.68
N GLY A 19 -14.67 10.55 -17.58
CA GLY A 19 -15.58 9.41 -17.32
C GLY A 19 -15.22 8.59 -16.07
N HIS A 20 -13.93 8.35 -15.84
CA HIS A 20 -13.45 7.64 -14.65
C HIS A 20 -13.71 8.40 -13.33
N VAL A 21 -13.67 9.74 -13.36
CA VAL A 21 -14.03 10.59 -12.21
C VAL A 21 -15.54 10.53 -11.96
N GLN A 22 -16.34 10.60 -13.03
CA GLN A 22 -17.79 10.48 -12.90
C GLN A 22 -18.19 9.11 -12.32
N ASP A 23 -17.55 8.04 -12.79
CA ASP A 23 -17.75 6.68 -12.30
C ASP A 23 -17.44 6.59 -10.81
N PHE A 24 -16.25 7.04 -10.40
CA PHE A 24 -15.86 7.09 -8.99
C PHE A 24 -16.88 7.85 -8.14
N MET A 25 -17.33 9.03 -8.57
CA MET A 25 -18.33 9.82 -7.83
C MET A 25 -19.70 9.11 -7.72
N ARG A 26 -20.15 8.41 -8.77
CA ARG A 26 -21.41 7.64 -8.74
C ARG A 26 -21.35 6.47 -7.75
N TYR A 27 -20.20 5.83 -7.62
CA TYR A 27 -20.00 4.64 -6.78
C TYR A 27 -19.21 4.90 -5.49
N GLN A 28 -18.94 6.16 -5.13
CA GLN A 28 -18.14 6.57 -3.96
C GLN A 28 -18.66 5.99 -2.63
N HIS A 29 -19.94 5.64 -2.57
CA HIS A 29 -20.60 5.07 -1.39
C HIS A 29 -20.50 3.54 -1.31
N CYS A 30 -20.05 2.88 -2.37
CA CYS A 30 -19.92 1.43 -2.45
C CYS A 30 -18.65 0.98 -1.73
N ARG A 31 -18.82 0.27 -0.61
CA ARG A 31 -17.70 -0.20 0.23
C ARG A 31 -17.63 -1.72 0.38
N PHE A 32 -18.73 -2.41 0.09
CA PHE A 32 -18.85 -3.86 0.29
C PHE A 32 -18.77 -4.57 -1.04
N PHE A 33 -17.77 -5.44 -1.17
CA PHE A 33 -17.55 -6.28 -2.33
C PHE A 33 -17.24 -7.70 -1.85
N PRO A 34 -17.81 -8.73 -2.49
CA PRO A 34 -17.52 -10.12 -2.13
C PRO A 34 -16.03 -10.42 -2.20
N GLU A 35 -15.54 -11.15 -1.20
CA GLU A 35 -14.22 -11.77 -1.26
C GLU A 35 -14.29 -12.98 -2.21
N LEU A 36 -13.39 -13.01 -3.18
CA LEU A 36 -13.26 -14.09 -4.17
C LEU A 36 -12.18 -15.09 -3.77
N LEU A 37 -11.09 -14.60 -3.17
CA LEU A 37 -9.98 -15.37 -2.61
C LEU A 37 -9.60 -14.76 -1.27
N GLY A 38 -9.46 -15.61 -0.27
CA GLY A 38 -9.23 -15.21 1.12
C GLY A 38 -8.14 -16.03 1.78
N VAL A 39 -7.55 -15.46 2.84
CA VAL A 39 -6.53 -16.12 3.66
C VAL A 39 -6.81 -15.95 5.16
N PRO A 40 -7.99 -16.37 5.67
CA PRO A 40 -8.43 -16.07 7.04
C PRO A 40 -7.44 -16.52 8.13
N ASP A 41 -6.66 -17.57 7.86
CA ASP A 41 -5.69 -18.13 8.81
C ASP A 41 -4.26 -17.57 8.63
N LYS A 42 -4.04 -16.56 7.78
CA LYS A 42 -2.69 -16.00 7.52
C LYS A 42 -1.98 -15.54 8.79
N CYS A 43 -2.74 -14.99 9.73
CA CYS A 43 -2.26 -14.58 11.05
C CYS A 43 -2.50 -15.62 12.15
N GLY A 44 -3.00 -16.83 11.82
CA GLY A 44 -3.49 -17.79 12.82
C GLY A 44 -4.81 -17.36 13.47
N GLY A 45 -5.62 -16.59 12.73
CA GLY A 45 -6.84 -15.95 13.23
C GLY A 45 -6.57 -14.89 14.31
N PRO A 46 -7.64 -14.43 15.01
CA PRO A 46 -7.52 -13.44 16.08
C PRO A 46 -6.51 -13.82 17.17
N ASP A 47 -6.50 -15.08 17.59
CA ASP A 47 -5.65 -15.58 18.67
C ASP A 47 -4.17 -15.69 18.27
N GLY A 48 -3.89 -16.04 17.01
CA GLY A 48 -2.53 -16.12 16.49
C GLY A 48 -1.95 -14.76 16.11
N SER A 49 -2.81 -13.76 15.83
CA SER A 49 -2.40 -12.48 15.27
C SER A 49 -1.35 -11.69 16.08
N PRO A 50 -1.30 -11.73 17.43
CA PRO A 50 -0.24 -11.09 18.20
C PRO A 50 1.16 -11.65 17.93
N ASN A 51 1.27 -12.86 17.39
CA ASN A 51 2.55 -13.47 17.03
C ASN A 51 3.10 -12.92 15.71
N VAL A 52 2.27 -12.30 14.86
CA VAL A 52 2.72 -11.67 13.61
C VAL A 52 3.30 -10.30 13.94
N PHE A 53 4.63 -10.20 13.82
CA PHE A 53 5.34 -8.95 14.06
C PHE A 53 5.16 -7.97 12.89
N LEU A 54 5.34 -8.44 11.66
CA LEU A 54 5.19 -7.61 10.46
C LEU A 54 4.30 -8.33 9.45
N LEU A 55 3.20 -7.68 9.07
CA LEU A 55 2.44 -8.06 7.89
C LEU A 55 2.80 -7.15 6.72
N LEU A 56 3.34 -7.74 5.67
CA LEU A 56 3.56 -7.10 4.38
C LEU A 56 2.25 -7.14 3.58
N ALA A 57 1.57 -6.01 3.47
CA ALA A 57 0.34 -5.83 2.71
C ALA A 57 0.63 -5.10 1.40
N ILE A 58 0.61 -5.84 0.30
CA ILE A 58 1.18 -5.38 -0.97
C ILE A 58 0.06 -5.20 -1.99
N LYS A 59 -0.20 -3.94 -2.38
CA LYS A 59 -1.12 -3.61 -3.46
C LYS A 59 -0.56 -4.14 -4.77
N SER A 60 -1.30 -5.05 -5.41
CA SER A 60 -0.95 -5.59 -6.72
C SER A 60 -2.16 -5.55 -7.66
N SER A 61 -1.97 -5.97 -8.91
CA SER A 61 -3.03 -6.09 -9.93
C SER A 61 -3.06 -7.51 -10.49
N PRO A 62 -4.19 -8.00 -11.04
CA PRO A 62 -4.28 -9.39 -11.51
C PRO A 62 -3.17 -9.80 -12.49
N MET A 63 -2.74 -8.88 -13.36
CA MET A 63 -1.70 -9.13 -14.37
C MET A 63 -0.27 -9.17 -13.82
N ASN A 64 -0.01 -8.68 -12.61
CA ASN A 64 1.33 -8.48 -12.05
C ASN A 64 1.93 -9.75 -11.43
N TYR A 65 1.77 -10.90 -12.10
CA TYR A 65 2.29 -12.19 -11.64
C TYR A 65 3.81 -12.13 -11.36
N GLU A 66 4.60 -11.63 -12.33
CA GLU A 66 6.06 -11.58 -12.19
C GLU A 66 6.51 -10.69 -11.02
N ARG A 67 5.78 -9.60 -10.74
CA ARG A 67 6.06 -8.72 -9.59
C ARG A 67 5.82 -9.45 -8.29
N ARG A 68 4.66 -10.12 -8.16
CA ARG A 68 4.37 -10.92 -6.96
C ARG A 68 5.43 -11.99 -6.78
N GLU A 69 5.76 -12.72 -7.84
CA GLU A 69 6.69 -13.83 -7.77
C GLU A 69 8.11 -13.41 -7.35
N VAL A 70 8.65 -12.32 -7.90
CA VAL A 70 9.95 -11.83 -7.45
C VAL A 70 9.90 -11.35 -6.00
N ILE A 71 8.80 -10.71 -5.58
CA ILE A 71 8.61 -10.26 -4.20
C ILE A 71 8.63 -11.47 -3.24
N ARG A 72 7.95 -12.57 -3.58
CA ARG A 72 7.96 -13.81 -2.77
C ARG A 72 9.37 -14.34 -2.53
N ARG A 73 10.25 -14.21 -3.54
CA ARG A 73 11.63 -14.72 -3.54
C ARG A 73 12.68 -13.72 -3.02
N THR A 74 12.29 -12.48 -2.75
CA THR A 74 13.20 -11.41 -2.34
C THR A 74 12.70 -10.76 -1.05
N TRP A 75 12.49 -9.44 -1.03
CA TRP A 75 12.16 -8.67 0.15
C TRP A 75 10.83 -9.05 0.79
N GLY A 76 9.92 -9.66 0.04
CA GLY A 76 8.62 -10.08 0.53
C GLY A 76 8.63 -11.40 1.28
N GLN A 77 9.76 -12.12 1.38
CA GLN A 77 9.81 -13.48 1.91
C GLN A 77 9.16 -13.62 3.29
N GLU A 78 8.27 -14.60 3.46
CA GLU A 78 7.76 -14.96 4.78
C GLU A 78 8.85 -15.72 5.55
N ARG A 79 9.28 -15.18 6.69
CA ARG A 79 10.34 -15.74 7.51
C ARG A 79 10.26 -15.21 8.93
N THR A 80 11.07 -15.77 9.83
CA THR A 80 11.34 -15.15 11.13
C THR A 80 12.73 -14.51 11.07
N PHE A 81 12.83 -13.24 11.41
CA PHE A 81 14.09 -12.48 11.44
C PHE A 81 14.26 -11.87 12.83
N GLU A 82 15.32 -12.24 13.55
CA GLU A 82 15.58 -11.79 14.92
C GLU A 82 14.37 -11.94 15.87
N GLY A 83 13.63 -13.04 15.72
CA GLY A 83 12.42 -13.33 16.52
C GLY A 83 11.14 -12.63 16.03
N ALA A 84 11.22 -11.73 15.06
CA ALA A 84 10.06 -11.12 14.43
C ALA A 84 9.50 -12.00 13.30
N LEU A 85 8.25 -12.45 13.46
CA LEU A 85 7.54 -13.22 12.45
C LEU A 85 7.01 -12.30 11.34
N ILE A 86 7.39 -12.59 10.10
CA ILE A 86 6.99 -11.86 8.91
C ILE A 86 5.99 -12.69 8.11
N ARG A 87 4.86 -12.08 7.74
CA ARG A 87 3.81 -12.65 6.88
C ARG A 87 3.52 -11.70 5.72
N ARG A 88 2.96 -12.23 4.64
CA ARG A 88 2.66 -11.45 3.43
C ARG A 88 1.26 -11.72 2.93
N VAL A 89 0.62 -10.68 2.41
CA VAL A 89 -0.59 -10.76 1.59
C VAL A 89 -0.51 -9.79 0.40
N PHE A 90 -1.02 -10.22 -0.75
CA PHE A 90 -1.23 -9.39 -1.93
C PHE A 90 -2.69 -8.97 -2.03
N LEU A 91 -2.93 -7.68 -2.23
CA LEU A 91 -4.25 -7.07 -2.30
C LEU A 91 -4.62 -6.82 -3.77
N VAL A 92 -5.65 -7.50 -4.26
CA VAL A 92 -5.99 -7.53 -5.70
C VAL A 92 -7.50 -7.38 -5.92
N GLY A 93 -7.89 -6.67 -6.98
CA GLY A 93 -9.28 -6.62 -7.45
C GLY A 93 -9.53 -7.60 -8.60
N VAL A 94 -10.48 -7.27 -9.47
CA VAL A 94 -10.66 -7.91 -10.78
C VAL A 94 -10.17 -6.98 -11.89
N THR A 95 -9.72 -7.57 -13.00
CA THR A 95 -9.27 -6.77 -14.15
C THR A 95 -10.40 -5.92 -14.73
N THR A 96 -10.05 -4.74 -15.24
CA THR A 96 -10.99 -3.90 -16.02
C THR A 96 -11.23 -4.46 -17.43
N ILE A 97 -10.38 -5.39 -17.89
CA ILE A 97 -10.39 -5.92 -19.25
C ILE A 97 -11.22 -7.21 -19.27
N ALA A 98 -12.49 -7.10 -19.68
CA ALA A 98 -13.46 -8.21 -19.64
C ALA A 98 -12.97 -9.49 -20.33
N ARG A 99 -12.28 -9.37 -21.48
CA ARG A 99 -11.72 -10.53 -22.22
C ARG A 99 -10.65 -11.31 -21.44
N ASP A 100 -9.94 -10.65 -20.54
CA ASP A 100 -8.85 -11.25 -19.76
C ASP A 100 -9.33 -11.74 -18.39
N ALA A 101 -10.56 -11.41 -17.96
CA ALA A 101 -11.07 -11.69 -16.63
C ALA A 101 -11.04 -13.19 -16.28
N LYS A 102 -11.52 -14.06 -17.17
CA LYS A 102 -11.50 -15.51 -16.93
C LYS A 102 -10.08 -16.04 -16.75
N LYS A 103 -9.14 -15.63 -17.62
CA LYS A 103 -7.74 -16.06 -17.61
C LYS A 103 -7.01 -15.57 -16.37
N LEU A 104 -7.17 -14.29 -16.01
CA LEU A 104 -6.49 -13.69 -14.87
C LEU A 104 -7.05 -14.20 -13.54
N ASN A 105 -8.37 -14.37 -13.41
CA ASN A 105 -8.94 -15.00 -12.20
C ASN A 105 -8.52 -16.47 -12.07
N TRP A 106 -8.34 -17.19 -13.18
CA TRP A 106 -7.78 -18.54 -13.14
C TRP A 106 -6.32 -18.54 -12.66
N LEU A 107 -5.48 -17.64 -13.18
CA LEU A 107 -4.10 -17.49 -12.73
C LEU A 107 -4.00 -17.18 -11.22
N LEU A 108 -4.84 -16.27 -10.72
CA LEU A 108 -4.87 -15.92 -9.30
C LEU A 108 -5.30 -17.11 -8.42
N ARG A 109 -6.18 -17.99 -8.90
CA ARG A 109 -6.54 -19.23 -8.19
C ARG A 109 -5.37 -20.19 -8.09
N LEU A 110 -4.62 -20.36 -9.19
CA LEU A 110 -3.40 -21.19 -9.17
C LEU A 110 -2.36 -20.62 -8.19
N GLU A 111 -2.12 -19.31 -8.22
CA GLU A 111 -1.24 -18.65 -7.24
C GLU A 111 -1.73 -18.84 -5.79
N GLN A 112 -3.05 -18.76 -5.57
CA GLN A 112 -3.63 -18.94 -4.25
C GLN A 112 -3.49 -20.38 -3.75
N GLU A 113 -3.67 -21.38 -4.62
CA GLU A 113 -3.44 -22.79 -4.30
C GLU A 113 -1.97 -23.08 -3.95
N GLU A 114 -1.03 -22.41 -4.62
CA GLU A 114 0.41 -22.61 -4.41
C GLU A 114 0.95 -21.84 -3.19
N HIS A 115 0.52 -20.60 -2.99
CA HIS A 115 1.16 -19.68 -2.04
C HIS A 115 0.26 -19.25 -0.87
N GLY A 116 -1.06 -19.35 -1.00
CA GLY A 116 -2.00 -18.95 0.05
C GLY A 116 -1.77 -17.54 0.57
N ASP A 117 -1.50 -16.58 -0.31
CA ASP A 117 -1.13 -15.19 0.02
C ASP A 117 -1.93 -14.13 -0.73
N MET A 118 -3.05 -14.49 -1.35
CA MET A 118 -3.89 -13.57 -2.12
C MET A 118 -5.16 -13.19 -1.36
N LEU A 119 -5.42 -11.89 -1.25
CA LEU A 119 -6.71 -11.32 -0.90
C LEU A 119 -7.31 -10.67 -2.14
N GLN A 120 -8.38 -11.28 -2.66
CA GLN A 120 -9.06 -10.80 -3.87
C GLN A 120 -10.51 -10.43 -3.55
N TRP A 121 -10.91 -9.22 -3.97
CA TRP A 121 -12.31 -8.79 -3.90
C TRP A 121 -12.88 -8.46 -5.28
N ASP A 122 -14.20 -8.60 -5.43
CA ASP A 122 -14.91 -8.42 -6.71
C ASP A 122 -15.16 -6.94 -7.07
N PHE A 123 -14.11 -6.12 -7.09
CA PHE A 123 -14.15 -4.73 -7.57
C PHE A 123 -13.13 -4.51 -8.69
N LYS A 124 -13.44 -3.62 -9.63
CA LYS A 124 -12.51 -3.29 -10.72
C LYS A 124 -11.25 -2.63 -10.18
N ASP A 125 -10.11 -3.27 -10.41
CA ASP A 125 -8.80 -2.79 -9.96
C ASP A 125 -8.36 -1.60 -10.82
N THR A 126 -8.55 -0.40 -10.30
CA THR A 126 -8.21 0.87 -10.95
C THR A 126 -7.52 1.79 -9.97
N PHE A 127 -6.79 2.78 -10.49
CA PHE A 127 -6.12 3.77 -9.66
C PHE A 127 -7.06 4.46 -8.66
N PHE A 128 -8.28 4.83 -9.07
CA PHE A 128 -9.26 5.49 -8.18
C PHE A 128 -9.92 4.53 -7.19
N ASN A 129 -9.83 3.22 -7.42
CA ASN A 129 -10.32 2.19 -6.49
C ASN A 129 -9.22 1.67 -5.56
N LEU A 130 -8.00 2.21 -5.59
CA LEU A 130 -6.97 1.86 -4.60
C LEU A 130 -7.44 2.16 -3.18
N THR A 131 -8.22 3.23 -2.98
CA THR A 131 -8.81 3.55 -1.68
C THR A 131 -9.81 2.50 -1.22
N LEU A 132 -10.63 1.98 -2.13
CA LEU A 132 -11.54 0.88 -1.84
C LEU A 132 -10.76 -0.39 -1.45
N LYS A 133 -9.68 -0.69 -2.18
CA LYS A 133 -8.75 -1.79 -1.85
C LYS A 133 -8.21 -1.65 -0.42
N GLN A 134 -7.79 -0.46 -0.02
CA GLN A 134 -7.33 -0.19 1.34
C GLN A 134 -8.44 -0.40 2.37
N VAL A 135 -9.65 0.11 2.13
CA VAL A 135 -10.79 -0.06 3.06
C VAL A 135 -11.16 -1.53 3.26
N LEU A 136 -11.17 -2.32 2.18
CA LEU A 136 -11.43 -3.75 2.24
C LEU A 136 -10.33 -4.48 3.02
N PHE A 137 -9.05 -4.15 2.76
CA PHE A 137 -7.92 -4.69 3.51
C PHE A 137 -7.98 -4.34 5.01
N HIS A 138 -8.29 -3.08 5.37
CA HIS A 138 -8.44 -2.68 6.75
C HIS A 138 -9.60 -3.40 7.47
N SER A 139 -10.67 -3.71 6.74
CA SER A 139 -11.78 -4.53 7.27
C SER A 139 -11.31 -5.97 7.51
N TRP A 140 -10.58 -6.56 6.57
CA TRP A 140 -9.99 -7.89 6.70
C TRP A 140 -8.99 -7.98 7.86
N LEU A 141 -8.18 -6.93 8.09
CA LEU A 141 -7.28 -6.83 9.24
C LEU A 141 -8.02 -6.86 10.58
N GLU A 142 -9.10 -6.09 10.71
CA GLU A 142 -9.92 -6.08 11.93
C GLU A 142 -10.50 -7.45 12.26
N GLU A 143 -10.89 -8.22 11.23
CA GLU A 143 -11.52 -9.53 11.38
C GLU A 143 -10.50 -10.66 11.63
N HIS A 144 -9.39 -10.69 10.88
CA HIS A 144 -8.49 -11.85 10.83
C HIS A 144 -7.12 -11.63 11.46
N CYS A 145 -6.68 -10.37 11.60
CA CYS A 145 -5.36 -10.03 12.12
C CYS A 145 -5.37 -8.87 13.15
N PRO A 146 -6.31 -8.83 14.11
CA PRO A 146 -6.50 -7.65 14.99
C PRO A 146 -5.29 -7.33 15.88
N GLY A 147 -4.47 -8.32 16.22
CA GLY A 147 -3.29 -8.23 17.09
C GLY A 147 -1.95 -8.05 16.37
N VAL A 148 -1.92 -7.96 15.03
CA VAL A 148 -0.65 -7.76 14.30
C VAL A 148 0.10 -6.52 14.82
N ARG A 149 1.43 -6.64 15.01
CA ARG A 149 2.22 -5.55 15.62
C ARG A 149 2.43 -4.38 14.66
N PHE A 150 2.88 -4.67 13.45
CA PHE A 150 3.14 -3.70 12.40
C PHE A 150 2.63 -4.17 11.05
N ILE A 151 2.22 -3.20 10.23
CA ILE A 151 1.80 -3.41 8.85
C ILE A 151 2.68 -2.54 7.98
N PHE A 152 3.39 -3.15 7.05
CA PHE A 152 3.97 -2.44 5.92
C PHE A 152 2.97 -2.48 4.78
N ASN A 153 2.47 -1.31 4.37
CA ASN A 153 1.53 -1.15 3.27
C ASN A 153 2.28 -0.55 2.08
N GLY A 154 2.38 -1.27 0.97
CA GLY A 154 3.20 -0.86 -0.17
C GLY A 154 2.67 -1.29 -1.53
N ASP A 155 3.30 -0.78 -2.59
CA ASP A 155 3.02 -1.14 -3.98
C ASP A 155 3.92 -2.30 -4.43
N ASP A 156 3.57 -3.00 -5.51
CA ASP A 156 4.34 -4.11 -6.06
C ASP A 156 5.48 -3.68 -7.02
N ASP A 157 5.76 -2.38 -7.09
CA ASP A 157 6.82 -1.77 -7.90
C ASP A 157 7.88 -1.03 -7.08
N VAL A 158 8.04 -1.40 -5.80
CA VAL A 158 9.08 -0.90 -4.91
C VAL A 158 10.13 -1.96 -4.59
N PHE A 159 11.28 -1.49 -4.12
CA PHE A 159 12.25 -2.29 -3.39
C PHE A 159 12.18 -1.95 -1.91
N VAL A 160 12.11 -2.98 -1.06
CA VAL A 160 12.07 -2.85 0.40
C VAL A 160 13.27 -3.56 1.00
N ASN A 161 13.97 -2.91 1.93
CA ASN A 161 14.89 -3.63 2.81
C ASN A 161 14.12 -4.02 4.07
N THR A 162 13.52 -5.21 4.04
CA THR A 162 12.64 -5.69 5.11
C THR A 162 13.36 -5.82 6.45
N ASP A 163 14.65 -6.12 6.44
CA ASP A 163 15.49 -6.26 7.64
C ASP A 163 15.62 -4.91 8.34
N ASN A 164 15.89 -3.85 7.57
CA ASN A 164 15.90 -2.49 8.10
C ASN A 164 14.51 -2.05 8.58
N VAL A 165 13.43 -2.47 7.90
CA VAL A 165 12.06 -2.19 8.36
C VAL A 165 11.81 -2.83 9.73
N ILE A 166 12.27 -4.07 9.94
CA ILE A 166 12.18 -4.75 11.24
C ILE A 166 13.01 -4.04 12.31
N HIS A 167 14.27 -3.69 12.02
CA HIS A 167 15.11 -2.97 12.98
C HIS A 167 14.50 -1.63 13.39
N PHE A 168 13.96 -0.86 12.43
CA PHE A 168 13.25 0.38 12.71
C PHE A 168 11.97 0.14 13.54
N ALA A 169 11.18 -0.87 13.20
CA ALA A 169 9.97 -1.22 13.94
C ALA A 169 10.28 -1.63 15.38
N MET A 170 11.33 -2.44 15.61
CA MET A 170 11.78 -2.81 16.95
C MET A 170 12.26 -1.60 17.76
N ALA A 171 13.03 -0.69 17.14
CA ALA A 171 13.52 0.52 17.80
C ALA A 171 12.42 1.52 18.15
N THR A 172 11.26 1.45 17.46
CA THR A 172 10.10 2.31 17.71
C THR A 172 9.07 1.70 18.64
N GLN A 173 9.24 0.45 19.07
CA GLN A 173 8.41 -0.15 20.11
C GLN A 173 8.63 0.59 21.43
N GLY A 174 7.64 1.40 21.82
CA GLY A 174 7.55 1.91 23.18
C GLY A 174 7.04 0.85 24.15
N SER A 175 6.72 1.27 25.37
CA SER A 175 6.19 0.40 26.42
C SER A 175 4.73 -0.03 26.22
N SER A 176 4.02 0.52 25.22
CA SER A 176 2.58 0.28 25.01
C SER A 176 2.28 -0.19 23.58
N GLU A 177 1.38 -1.18 23.48
CA GLU A 177 0.85 -1.69 22.21
C GLU A 177 -0.13 -0.72 21.53
N GLU A 178 -0.55 0.34 22.22
CA GLU A 178 -1.46 1.38 21.71
C GLU A 178 -0.73 2.61 21.17
N GLN A 179 0.56 2.47 20.85
CA GLN A 179 1.33 3.58 20.31
C GLN A 179 1.00 3.81 18.82
N HIS A 180 0.62 5.06 18.51
CA HIS A 180 0.49 5.52 17.13
C HIS A 180 1.86 5.52 16.43
N LEU A 181 1.87 4.89 15.26
CA LEU A 181 2.94 5.01 14.26
C LEU A 181 2.32 4.97 12.87
N MET A 182 2.68 5.95 12.05
CA MET A 182 2.56 5.88 10.59
C MET A 182 3.72 6.69 9.99
N VAL A 183 4.66 6.01 9.35
CA VAL A 183 5.86 6.63 8.78
C VAL A 183 6.00 6.32 7.30
N GLY A 184 6.45 7.31 6.55
CA GLY A 184 6.64 7.23 5.10
C GLY A 184 7.34 8.46 4.56
N GLN A 185 7.29 8.66 3.24
CA GLN A 185 7.67 9.96 2.66
C GLN A 185 6.51 10.96 2.90
N LEU A 186 6.68 11.84 3.88
CA LEU A 186 5.64 12.76 4.32
C LEU A 186 5.46 13.94 3.35
N PHE A 187 4.22 14.16 2.92
CA PHE A 187 3.80 15.33 2.16
C PHE A 187 2.95 16.25 3.04
N ILE A 188 3.38 17.51 3.16
CA ILE A 188 2.69 18.56 3.90
C ILE A 188 2.35 19.70 2.94
N ASN A 189 1.20 20.36 3.13
CA ASN A 189 0.74 21.48 2.30
C ASN A 189 0.60 21.15 0.81
N ASN A 190 0.52 19.87 0.45
CA ASN A 190 0.33 19.48 -0.93
C ASN A 190 -1.09 19.79 -1.39
N ARG A 191 -1.26 20.08 -2.69
CA ARG A 191 -2.52 20.55 -3.26
C ARG A 191 -3.14 19.50 -4.18
N PRO A 192 -4.49 19.43 -4.26
CA PRO A 192 -5.13 18.61 -5.27
C PRO A 192 -4.77 19.05 -6.68
N VAL A 193 -4.34 18.10 -7.52
CA VAL A 193 -4.00 18.38 -8.92
C VAL A 193 -5.29 18.66 -9.69
N ARG A 194 -5.41 19.87 -10.24
CA ARG A 194 -6.61 20.31 -10.99
C ARG A 194 -6.50 20.11 -12.51
N LEU A 195 -5.41 19.50 -12.97
CA LEU A 195 -5.15 19.21 -14.37
C LEU A 195 -5.82 17.89 -14.78
N GLN A 196 -6.88 17.95 -15.59
CA GLN A 196 -7.71 16.78 -15.95
C GLN A 196 -6.96 15.59 -16.58
N ARG A 197 -5.85 15.85 -17.28
CA ARG A 197 -5.02 14.79 -17.89
C ARG A 197 -4.11 14.05 -16.89
N SER A 198 -4.01 14.54 -15.66
CA SER A 198 -3.19 13.90 -14.63
C SER A 198 -3.89 12.68 -14.07
N LYS A 199 -3.16 11.58 -13.85
CA LYS A 199 -3.69 10.44 -13.09
C LYS A 199 -4.10 10.81 -11.66
N TYR A 200 -3.54 11.89 -11.11
CA TYR A 200 -3.83 12.42 -9.79
C TYR A 200 -4.91 13.52 -9.81
N PHE A 201 -5.66 13.67 -10.90
CA PHE A 201 -6.67 14.73 -11.03
C PHE A 201 -7.76 14.58 -9.96
N VAL A 202 -7.96 15.65 -9.19
CA VAL A 202 -9.06 15.76 -8.23
C VAL A 202 -9.86 17.03 -8.56
N PRO A 203 -11.14 16.90 -8.95
CA PRO A 203 -12.01 18.04 -9.21
C PRO A 203 -12.46 18.75 -7.93
N THR A 204 -12.90 20.00 -8.06
CA THR A 204 -13.42 20.78 -6.92
C THR A 204 -14.71 20.20 -6.36
N GLN A 205 -15.49 19.49 -7.18
CA GLN A 205 -16.69 18.74 -6.78
C GLN A 205 -16.39 17.63 -5.76
N LEU A 206 -15.17 17.06 -5.79
CA LEU A 206 -14.73 16.07 -4.80
C LEU A 206 -14.07 16.73 -3.59
N MET A 207 -13.29 17.79 -3.81
CA MET A 207 -12.64 18.53 -2.73
C MET A 207 -12.51 20.01 -3.10
N ALA A 208 -13.29 20.86 -2.44
CA ALA A 208 -13.23 22.31 -2.60
C ALA A 208 -11.98 22.92 -1.93
N SER A 209 -11.49 22.32 -0.85
CA SER A 209 -10.22 22.70 -0.23
C SER A 209 -9.07 22.65 -1.24
N ASN A 210 -8.14 23.58 -1.11
CA ASN A 210 -6.93 23.63 -1.93
C ASN A 210 -5.73 22.91 -1.30
N HIS A 211 -5.89 22.29 -0.13
CA HIS A 211 -4.83 21.56 0.55
C HIS A 211 -5.35 20.20 1.05
N TYR A 212 -4.51 19.18 0.88
CA TYR A 212 -4.69 17.88 1.53
C TYR A 212 -4.27 17.94 3.00
N PRO A 213 -4.82 17.07 3.88
CA PRO A 213 -4.20 16.80 5.17
C PRO A 213 -2.77 16.25 4.97
N PRO A 214 -1.89 16.31 5.97
CA PRO A 214 -0.61 15.61 5.92
C PRO A 214 -0.81 14.11 5.65
N TYR A 215 -0.01 13.54 4.74
CA TYR A 215 -0.10 12.14 4.36
C TYR A 215 1.28 11.59 3.95
N CYS A 216 1.48 10.28 4.13
CA CYS A 216 2.63 9.58 3.56
C CYS A 216 2.32 9.23 2.10
N GLY A 217 3.19 9.56 1.16
CA GLY A 217 2.98 9.20 -0.25
C GLY A 217 3.07 7.70 -0.51
N GLY A 218 2.58 7.30 -1.69
CA GLY A 218 2.51 5.90 -2.14
C GLY A 218 3.88 5.25 -2.34
N GLY A 219 3.93 4.06 -2.95
CA GLY A 219 5.11 3.20 -2.90
C GLY A 219 5.16 2.40 -1.60
N GLY A 220 5.16 3.07 -0.44
CA GLY A 220 4.86 2.38 0.82
C GLY A 220 5.11 3.15 2.10
N MET A 221 4.53 2.62 3.18
CA MET A 221 4.54 3.19 4.52
C MET A 221 4.44 2.09 5.59
N LEU A 222 5.03 2.34 6.76
CA LEU A 222 4.93 1.46 7.92
C LEU A 222 3.94 2.05 8.92
N MET A 223 3.03 1.23 9.45
CA MET A 223 2.09 1.63 10.50
C MET A 223 2.02 0.60 11.63
N SER A 224 1.72 1.05 12.85
CA SER A 224 1.44 0.13 13.96
C SER A 224 0.05 -0.51 13.81
N GLY A 225 -0.14 -1.69 14.40
CA GLY A 225 -1.44 -2.34 14.50
C GLY A 225 -2.52 -1.42 15.10
N PHE A 226 -2.14 -0.64 16.12
CA PHE A 226 -3.00 0.41 16.68
C PHE A 226 -3.47 1.41 15.61
N THR A 227 -2.55 1.98 14.83
CA THR A 227 -2.91 2.92 13.78
C THR A 227 -3.81 2.28 12.72
N ALA A 228 -3.53 1.04 12.33
CA ALA A 228 -4.35 0.33 11.34
C ALA A 228 -5.79 0.13 11.82
N ARG A 229 -6.00 -0.21 13.11
CA ARG A 229 -7.35 -0.30 13.72
C ARG A 229 -8.04 1.06 13.79
N VAL A 230 -7.32 2.13 14.12
CA VAL A 230 -7.88 3.49 14.10
C VAL A 230 -8.32 3.87 12.68
N ILE A 231 -7.48 3.62 11.67
CA ILE A 231 -7.84 3.86 10.26
C ILE A 231 -9.09 3.07 9.88
N ALA A 232 -9.15 1.78 10.20
CA ALA A 232 -10.29 0.93 9.91
C ALA A 232 -11.60 1.49 10.52
N ARG A 233 -11.56 1.92 11.78
CA ARG A 233 -12.68 2.59 12.45
C ARG A 233 -13.08 3.89 11.75
N GLU A 234 -12.15 4.82 11.53
CA GLU A 234 -12.45 6.13 10.94
C GLU A 234 -12.91 6.02 9.48
N SER A 235 -12.41 5.03 8.74
CA SER A 235 -12.74 4.80 7.33
C SER A 235 -14.24 4.63 7.08
N ARG A 236 -14.99 4.15 8.08
CA ARG A 236 -16.44 3.94 8.04
C ARG A 236 -17.19 5.25 7.74
N ASP A 237 -16.68 6.37 8.26
CA ASP A 237 -17.31 7.68 8.12
C ASP A 237 -16.62 8.59 7.09
N VAL A 238 -15.34 8.38 6.80
CA VAL A 238 -14.60 9.19 5.81
C VAL A 238 -14.97 8.72 4.40
N LYS A 239 -15.63 9.58 3.61
CA LYS A 239 -15.98 9.29 2.21
C LYS A 239 -14.76 8.86 1.40
N LEU A 240 -14.90 7.79 0.60
CA LEU A 240 -13.82 7.32 -0.27
C LEU A 240 -13.26 8.47 -1.10
N PHE A 241 -11.94 8.52 -1.23
CA PHE A 241 -11.23 9.57 -1.98
C PHE A 241 -10.42 8.92 -3.11
N PRO A 242 -10.24 9.53 -4.29
CA PRO A 242 -9.62 8.83 -5.43
C PRO A 242 -8.10 8.62 -5.30
N ILE A 243 -7.48 9.22 -4.28
CA ILE A 243 -6.05 9.06 -3.96
C ILE A 243 -5.96 8.35 -2.61
N ASP A 244 -5.50 7.10 -2.60
CA ASP A 244 -5.50 6.22 -1.43
C ASP A 244 -4.61 6.72 -0.29
N ASP A 245 -3.42 7.19 -0.63
CA ASP A 245 -2.49 7.74 0.37
C ASP A 245 -3.07 8.96 1.09
N VAL A 246 -3.74 9.85 0.34
CA VAL A 246 -4.43 11.02 0.91
C VAL A 246 -5.60 10.56 1.77
N TYR A 247 -6.31 9.51 1.37
CA TYR A 247 -7.41 8.95 2.15
C TYR A 247 -6.95 8.45 3.53
N LEU A 248 -5.80 7.79 3.61
CA LEU A 248 -5.23 7.38 4.90
C LEU A 248 -4.89 8.61 5.77
N GLY A 249 -4.34 9.67 5.16
CA GLY A 249 -4.14 10.96 5.83
C GLY A 249 -5.44 11.61 6.33
N MET A 250 -6.54 11.50 5.57
CA MET A 250 -7.87 11.97 6.00
C MET A 250 -8.39 11.18 7.20
N CYS A 251 -8.15 9.87 7.24
CA CYS A 251 -8.52 9.02 8.38
C CYS A 251 -7.71 9.40 9.63
N LEU A 252 -6.40 9.61 9.50
CA LEU A 252 -5.57 10.09 10.61
C LEU A 252 -6.01 11.47 11.11
N GLN A 253 -6.28 12.40 10.20
CA GLN A 253 -6.75 13.73 10.57
C GLN A 253 -8.07 13.66 11.36
N LYS A 254 -9.01 12.80 10.95
CA LYS A 254 -10.27 12.59 11.67
C LYS A 254 -10.01 12.02 13.07
N ALA A 255 -9.03 11.14 13.23
CA ALA A 255 -8.62 10.58 14.52
C ALA A 255 -7.79 11.54 15.39
N GLY A 256 -7.43 12.73 14.89
CA GLY A 256 -6.51 13.65 15.60
C GLY A 256 -5.06 13.16 15.62
N LEU A 257 -4.67 12.28 14.69
CA LEU A 257 -3.33 11.72 14.55
C LEU A 257 -2.59 12.35 13.36
N LEU A 258 -1.26 12.24 13.35
CA LEU A 258 -0.41 12.80 12.30
C LEU A 258 0.62 11.77 11.82
N PRO A 259 0.77 11.59 10.51
CA PRO A 259 1.86 10.79 9.97
C PRO A 259 3.21 11.49 10.18
N ALA A 260 4.28 10.70 10.26
CA ALA A 260 5.63 11.16 10.40
C ALA A 260 6.50 10.84 9.17
N SER A 261 7.57 11.61 8.99
CA SER A 261 8.51 11.41 7.89
C SER A 261 9.61 10.44 8.30
N HIS A 262 10.05 9.58 7.37
CA HIS A 262 11.27 8.79 7.53
C HIS A 262 12.17 8.96 6.31
N THR A 263 13.42 9.40 6.53
CA THR A 263 14.36 9.75 5.45
C THR A 263 14.82 8.56 4.60
N ALA A 264 14.67 7.34 5.11
CA ALA A 264 14.99 6.12 4.40
C ALA A 264 13.80 5.54 3.59
N ILE A 265 12.64 6.20 3.58
CA ILE A 265 11.51 5.87 2.71
C ILE A 265 11.47 6.88 1.55
N ARG A 266 11.73 6.40 0.33
CA ARG A 266 11.97 7.23 -0.87
C ARG A 266 11.01 6.87 -2.00
N THR A 267 9.83 7.48 -1.97
CA THR A 267 8.73 7.23 -2.92
C THR A 267 8.86 8.01 -4.23
N MET A 268 9.85 8.90 -4.33
CA MET A 268 10.17 9.71 -5.51
C MET A 268 11.49 9.29 -6.17
N GLY A 269 11.99 8.10 -5.87
CA GLY A 269 13.31 7.64 -6.31
C GLY A 269 14.46 8.14 -5.45
N MET A 270 15.65 7.64 -5.79
CA MET A 270 16.90 8.08 -5.21
C MET A 270 17.48 9.25 -6.00
N GLY A 271 17.87 10.31 -5.29
CA GLY A 271 18.64 11.41 -5.84
C GLY A 271 20.10 10.99 -6.00
N VAL A 272 20.41 10.22 -7.04
CA VAL A 272 21.78 9.77 -7.30
C VAL A 272 22.54 10.84 -8.12
N PRO A 273 23.81 11.17 -7.79
CA PRO A 273 24.62 12.07 -8.61
C PRO A 273 24.76 11.58 -10.05
N ALA A 274 24.64 12.49 -11.02
CA ALA A 274 24.60 12.18 -12.46
C ALA A 274 25.82 11.37 -12.98
N ASN A 275 26.96 11.46 -12.30
CA ASN A 275 28.21 10.80 -12.67
C ASN A 275 28.46 9.48 -11.93
N THR A 276 27.44 8.92 -11.28
CA THR A 276 27.55 7.65 -10.54
C THR A 276 26.54 6.63 -11.06
N ASP A 277 26.80 5.36 -10.82
CA ASP A 277 25.87 4.29 -11.18
C ASP A 277 24.61 4.37 -10.30
N PRO A 278 23.42 4.66 -10.87
CA PRO A 278 22.17 4.67 -10.13
C PRO A 278 21.78 3.32 -9.57
N PHE A 279 22.41 2.22 -10.02
CA PHE A 279 22.18 0.87 -9.51
C PHE A 279 23.24 0.41 -8.50
N ASP A 280 24.09 1.31 -8.00
CA ASP A 280 25.06 1.00 -6.94
C ASP A 280 24.32 0.58 -5.65
N PRO A 281 24.48 -0.67 -5.17
CA PRO A 281 23.76 -1.19 -4.01
C PRO A 281 24.02 -0.40 -2.71
N CYS A 282 25.11 0.35 -2.62
CA CYS A 282 25.40 1.17 -1.45
C CYS A 282 24.44 2.34 -1.24
N TYR A 283 23.76 2.81 -2.29
CA TYR A 283 22.69 3.80 -2.13
C TYR A 283 21.42 3.21 -1.50
N TYR A 284 21.23 1.90 -1.64
CA TYR A 284 19.99 1.22 -1.26
C TYR A 284 20.08 0.46 0.05
N ARG A 285 21.31 0.08 0.47
CA ARG A 285 21.57 -0.75 1.65
C ARG A 285 20.90 -0.24 2.93
N GLU A 286 20.98 1.06 3.19
CA GLU A 286 20.47 1.68 4.42
C GLU A 286 19.02 2.21 4.27
N LEU A 287 18.40 2.03 3.10
CA LEU A 287 17.03 2.46 2.90
C LEU A 287 16.05 1.49 3.56
N LEU A 288 14.84 1.96 3.86
CA LEU A 288 13.69 1.09 4.16
C LEU A 288 12.96 0.74 2.87
N LEU A 289 12.74 1.74 2.02
CA LEU A 289 11.98 1.59 0.79
C LEU A 289 12.44 2.59 -0.27
N VAL A 290 12.42 2.16 -1.54
CA VAL A 290 12.54 3.03 -2.69
C VAL A 290 11.57 2.66 -3.81
N HIS A 291 10.95 3.68 -4.42
CA HIS A 291 10.18 3.57 -5.66
C HIS A 291 11.03 4.10 -6.84
N ARG A 292 11.15 3.44 -7.99
CA ARG A 292 10.52 2.19 -8.44
C ARG A 292 11.55 1.17 -8.88
N PHE A 293 11.17 -0.10 -8.77
CA PHE A 293 11.94 -1.24 -9.28
C PHE A 293 11.04 -2.12 -10.17
N VAL A 294 11.59 -2.58 -11.30
CA VAL A 294 10.96 -3.65 -12.10
C VAL A 294 11.39 -5.02 -11.59
N PRO A 295 10.78 -6.14 -12.04
CA PRO A 295 11.06 -7.43 -11.42
C PRO A 295 12.52 -7.87 -11.45
N TYR A 296 13.21 -7.77 -12.59
CA TYR A 296 14.62 -8.20 -12.67
C TYR A 296 15.53 -7.30 -11.82
N GLU A 297 15.25 -5.99 -11.75
CA GLU A 297 15.99 -5.05 -10.90
C GLU A 297 15.83 -5.41 -9.43
N THR A 298 14.62 -5.81 -9.02
CA THR A 298 14.33 -6.25 -7.65
C THR A 298 15.18 -7.47 -7.28
N ALA A 299 15.24 -8.46 -8.17
CA ALA A 299 16.05 -9.66 -7.95
C ALA A 299 17.54 -9.34 -7.87
N ALA A 300 18.06 -8.54 -8.81
CA ALA A 300 19.48 -8.18 -8.87
C ALA A 300 19.90 -7.34 -7.66
N MET A 301 19.11 -6.32 -7.31
CA MET A 301 19.41 -5.46 -6.16
C MET A 301 19.32 -6.22 -4.85
N TRP A 302 18.34 -7.12 -4.69
CA TRP A 302 18.22 -7.95 -3.49
C TRP A 302 19.47 -8.79 -3.27
N GLN A 303 20.02 -9.41 -4.32
CA GLN A 303 21.29 -10.14 -4.23
C GLN A 303 22.44 -9.19 -3.91
N ALA A 304 22.57 -8.08 -4.64
CA ALA A 304 23.67 -7.14 -4.52
C ALA A 304 23.81 -6.54 -3.11
N ILE A 305 22.71 -6.15 -2.45
CA ILE A 305 22.78 -5.57 -1.10
C ILE A 305 23.14 -6.60 -0.01
N HIS A 306 22.92 -7.89 -0.27
CA HIS A 306 23.23 -9.00 0.65
C HIS A 306 24.58 -9.67 0.33
N GLU A 307 25.34 -9.15 -0.63
CA GLU A 307 26.68 -9.68 -0.91
C GLU A 307 27.60 -9.48 0.31
N PRO A 308 28.23 -10.55 0.86
CA PRO A 308 29.05 -10.46 2.06
C PRO A 308 30.23 -9.49 1.96
N HIS A 309 30.71 -9.24 0.74
CA HIS A 309 31.85 -8.38 0.46
C HIS A 309 31.45 -6.98 -0.02
N LEU A 310 30.17 -6.62 0.02
CA LEU A 310 29.71 -5.29 -0.35
C LEU A 310 30.33 -4.23 0.57
N ASN A 311 31.21 -3.40 0.00
CA ASN A 311 31.93 -2.37 0.72
C ASN A 311 31.44 -0.96 0.36
N CYS A 312 30.66 -0.36 1.27
CA CYS A 312 30.10 0.98 1.11
C CYS A 312 30.92 2.10 1.78
N SER A 313 32.06 1.78 2.39
CA SER A 313 32.88 2.73 3.15
C SER A 313 33.58 3.82 2.31
N LYS A 314 33.50 3.75 0.97
CA LYS A 314 34.25 4.64 0.07
C LYS A 314 33.48 5.86 -0.46
N LYS A 315 32.21 6.07 -0.14
CA LYS A 315 31.38 7.10 -0.81
C LYS A 315 30.51 7.95 0.11
N VAL A 316 31.01 8.31 1.29
CA VAL A 316 30.47 9.47 2.03
C VAL A 316 31.39 10.65 1.77
N SER A 317 31.23 11.27 0.60
CA SER A 317 31.77 12.59 0.28
C SER A 317 30.74 13.35 -0.55
#